data_AF-A0A662Y0Z2-F1
#
_entry.id   AF-A0A662Y0Z2-F1
#
_cell.length_a   1.000
_cell.length_b   1.000
_cell.length_c   1.000
_cell.angle_alpha   90.00
_cell.angle_beta   90.00
_cell.angle_gamma   90.00
#
_symmetry.space_group_name_H-M   'P 1'
#
loop_
_entity.id
_entity.type
_entity.pdbx_description
1 polymer ?
#
loop_
_entity_poly.entity_id
_entity_poly.type
_entity_poly.pdbx_seq_one_letter_code
_entity_poly.pdbx_strand_id
1 'polypeptide(L)'
;MCRFTVPSVLLSCAIALAGVTSASSNLPVFFFHGVTSTYEAGDNFVANLTAEGRTVKALSFCDSSCSIESLLTQIPEAVKAVRETVANNSVFDDG
;
A
#
# COMPACT_ATOMS: atom_id res chain seq x y z
N MET A 1 -56.20 43.23 1.53
CA MET A 1 -54.78 43.47 1.22
C MET A 1 -53.96 43.05 2.43
N CYS A 2 -53.47 41.81 2.45
CA CYS A 2 -52.58 41.34 3.53
C CYS A 2 -51.13 41.39 3.00
N ARG A 3 -50.28 42.16 3.69
CA ARG A 3 -48.84 42.20 3.47
C ARG A 3 -48.26 40.86 3.90
N PHE A 4 -47.64 40.14 2.97
CA PHE A 4 -46.73 39.03 3.28
C PHE A 4 -45.31 39.47 2.95
N THR A 5 -44.58 39.82 4.00
CA THR A 5 -43.12 39.99 3.95
C THR A 5 -42.52 38.61 3.68
N VAL A 6 -41.84 38.43 2.55
CA VAL A 6 -41.11 37.20 2.23
C VAL A 6 -39.69 37.34 2.78
N PRO A 7 -39.30 36.62 3.84
CA PRO A 7 -37.91 36.56 4.22
C PRO A 7 -37.16 35.76 3.16
N SER A 8 -36.25 36.48 2.51
CA SER A 8 -35.24 35.97 1.61
C SER A 8 -34.37 34.94 2.32
N VAL A 9 -33.80 34.02 1.51
CA VAL A 9 -32.72 33.08 1.83
C VAL A 9 -33.16 31.72 2.38
N LEU A 10 -33.74 30.89 1.51
CA LEU A 10 -33.51 29.45 1.56
C LEU A 10 -32.15 29.15 0.90
N LEU A 11 -31.07 29.25 1.68
CA LEU A 11 -29.77 28.74 1.29
C LEU A 11 -29.81 27.22 1.43
N SER A 12 -30.20 26.52 0.36
CA SER A 12 -30.04 25.07 0.26
C SER A 12 -28.56 24.72 0.36
N CYS A 13 -28.14 24.21 1.52
CA CYS A 13 -26.88 23.50 1.66
C CYS A 13 -26.95 22.22 0.83
N ALA A 14 -26.54 22.30 -0.44
CA ALA A 14 -26.16 21.13 -1.20
C ALA A 14 -24.91 20.56 -0.52
N ILE A 15 -25.09 19.57 0.37
CA ILE A 15 -24.00 18.74 0.84
C ILE A 15 -23.52 17.99 -0.39
N ALA A 16 -22.44 18.45 -1.00
CA ALA A 16 -21.72 17.68 -1.98
C ALA A 16 -21.29 16.40 -1.25
N LEU A 17 -22.01 15.31 -1.51
CA LEU A 17 -21.57 13.97 -1.16
C LEU A 17 -20.36 13.73 -2.06
N ALA A 18 -19.20 14.28 -1.67
CA ALA A 18 -17.93 13.85 -2.19
C ALA A 18 -17.85 12.39 -1.80
N GLY A 19 -18.22 11.52 -2.73
CA GLY A 19 -18.07 10.09 -2.55
C GLY A 19 -16.63 9.90 -2.16
N VAL A 20 -16.40 9.50 -0.90
CA VAL A 20 -15.16 8.85 -0.52
C VAL A 20 -15.23 7.52 -1.25
N THR A 21 -14.95 7.54 -2.56
CA THR A 21 -14.49 6.34 -3.22
C THR A 21 -13.20 6.06 -2.49
N SER A 22 -13.16 5.05 -1.63
CA SER A 22 -11.88 4.47 -1.25
C SER A 22 -11.22 4.12 -2.57
N ALA A 23 -10.31 4.98 -3.05
CA ALA A 23 -9.43 4.59 -4.12
C ALA A 23 -8.84 3.28 -3.61
N SER A 24 -9.12 2.18 -4.31
CA SER A 24 -8.36 0.95 -4.07
C SER A 24 -6.93 1.37 -4.35
N SER A 25 -6.19 1.69 -3.29
CA SER A 25 -4.88 2.26 -3.43
C SER A 25 -4.04 1.12 -4.00
N ASN A 26 -3.48 1.34 -5.19
CA ASN A 26 -2.54 0.41 -5.83
C ASN A 26 -1.19 0.42 -5.10
N LEU A 27 -1.24 0.34 -3.76
CA LEU A 27 -0.06 0.39 -2.92
C LEU A 27 0.85 -0.76 -3.32
N PRO A 28 2.16 -0.47 -3.45
CA PRO A 28 3.14 -1.50 -3.68
C PRO A 28 3.12 -2.56 -2.58
N VAL A 29 3.52 -3.77 -2.93
CA VAL A 29 3.56 -4.91 -2.01
C VAL A 29 4.98 -5.39 -1.86
N PHE A 30 5.39 -5.62 -0.62
CA PHE A 30 6.59 -6.39 -0.31
C PHE A 30 6.20 -7.80 0.11
N PHE A 31 6.83 -8.80 -0.49
CA PHE A 31 6.72 -10.19 -0.05
C PHE A 31 7.99 -10.59 0.71
N PHE A 32 7.79 -11.18 1.89
CA PHE A 32 8.84 -11.73 2.75
C PHE A 32 8.74 -13.25 2.70
N HIS A 33 9.85 -13.94 2.43
CA HIS A 33 9.85 -15.39 2.38
C HIS A 33 9.70 -16.01 3.78
N GLY A 34 9.26 -17.26 3.82
CA GLY A 34 9.18 -18.04 5.06
C GLY A 34 10.54 -18.64 5.47
N VAL A 35 10.55 -19.31 6.61
CA VAL A 35 11.71 -20.05 7.13
C VAL A 35 12.09 -21.15 6.15
N THR A 36 13.40 -21.33 5.94
CA THR A 36 14.06 -22.20 4.94
C THR A 36 13.71 -21.94 3.48
N SER A 37 12.95 -20.89 3.19
CA SER A 37 12.50 -20.55 1.85
C SER A 37 13.33 -19.42 1.24
N THR A 38 12.96 -19.02 0.03
CA THR A 38 13.61 -17.97 -0.75
C THR A 38 12.55 -17.04 -1.32
N TYR A 39 12.96 -15.94 -1.94
CA TYR A 39 12.05 -14.95 -2.52
C TYR A 39 11.07 -15.55 -3.57
N GLU A 40 11.45 -16.65 -4.23
CA GLU A 40 10.65 -17.36 -5.25
C GLU A 40 9.34 -17.92 -4.70
N ALA A 41 9.22 -18.14 -3.39
CA ALA A 41 7.93 -18.46 -2.76
C ALA A 41 6.88 -17.36 -2.99
N GLY A 42 7.34 -16.15 -3.33
CA GLY A 42 6.54 -14.99 -3.69
C GLY A 42 6.09 -14.94 -5.15
N ASP A 43 6.60 -15.80 -6.04
CA ASP A 43 6.43 -15.63 -7.49
C ASP A 43 4.97 -15.60 -7.94
N ASN A 44 4.11 -16.42 -7.32
CA ASN A 44 2.67 -16.40 -7.61
C ASN A 44 2.02 -15.06 -7.21
N PHE A 45 2.46 -14.45 -6.09
CA PHE A 45 1.96 -13.15 -5.67
C PHE A 45 2.46 -12.03 -6.57
N VAL A 46 3.73 -12.09 -6.97
CA VAL A 46 4.28 -11.15 -7.95
C VAL A 46 3.49 -11.23 -9.26
N ALA A 47 3.31 -12.43 -9.82
CA ALA A 47 2.57 -12.62 -11.06
C ALA A 47 1.12 -12.12 -10.97
N ASN A 48 0.37 -12.55 -9.96
CA ASN A 48 -1.05 -12.24 -9.86
C ASN A 48 -1.31 -10.77 -9.54
N LEU A 49 -0.60 -10.19 -8.57
CA LEU A 49 -0.84 -8.80 -8.17
C LEU A 49 -0.29 -7.82 -9.21
N THR A 50 0.78 -8.17 -9.93
CA THR A 50 1.21 -7.38 -11.09
C THR A 50 0.21 -7.46 -12.24
N ALA A 51 -0.46 -8.60 -12.45
CA ALA A 51 -1.57 -8.67 -13.40
C ALA A 51 -2.77 -7.79 -12.99
N GLU A 52 -2.95 -7.53 -11.69
CA GLU A 52 -3.91 -6.56 -11.15
C GLU A 52 -3.44 -5.10 -11.23
N GLY A 53 -2.22 -4.84 -11.74
CA GLY A 53 -1.65 -3.50 -11.89
C GLY A 53 -0.89 -3.00 -10.66
N ARG A 54 -0.57 -3.86 -9.69
CA ARG A 54 0.19 -3.50 -8.50
C ARG A 54 1.68 -3.75 -8.69
N THR A 55 2.49 -2.87 -8.12
CA THR A 55 3.93 -3.11 -8.01
C THR A 55 4.19 -4.07 -6.87
N VAL A 56 4.89 -5.17 -7.13
CA VAL A 56 5.23 -6.16 -6.11
C VAL A 56 6.73 -6.41 -6.13
N LYS A 57 7.33 -6.44 -4.95
CA LYS A 57 8.73 -6.80 -4.74
C LYS A 57 8.82 -7.96 -3.76
N ALA A 58 9.20 -9.14 -4.26
CA ALA A 58 9.71 -10.19 -3.39
C ALA A 58 11.11 -9.80 -2.91
N LEU A 59 11.28 -9.71 -1.60
CA LEU A 59 12.55 -9.38 -0.97
C LEU A 59 13.37 -10.66 -0.77
N SER A 60 14.65 -10.58 -1.10
CA SER A 60 15.64 -11.61 -0.80
C SER A 60 16.59 -11.02 0.24
N PHE A 61 16.52 -11.54 1.47
CA PHE A 61 17.49 -11.29 2.52
C PHE A 61 17.51 -12.53 3.41
N CYS A 62 18.69 -13.05 3.72
CA CYS A 62 18.80 -14.23 4.59
C CYS A 62 17.97 -15.45 4.10
N ASP A 63 18.02 -15.73 2.79
CA ASP A 63 17.34 -16.85 2.15
C ASP A 63 17.81 -18.23 2.66
N SER A 64 17.00 -19.25 2.39
CA SER A 64 17.30 -20.66 2.69
C SER A 64 17.66 -20.87 4.16
N SER A 65 18.76 -21.56 4.46
CA SER A 65 19.16 -21.89 5.83
C SER A 65 19.45 -20.67 6.71
N CYS A 66 19.77 -19.51 6.11
CA CYS A 66 20.01 -18.28 6.88
C CYS A 66 18.75 -17.85 7.65
N SER A 67 17.56 -18.02 7.07
CA SER A 67 16.27 -17.58 7.66
C SER A 67 15.90 -18.20 9.01
N ILE A 68 16.69 -19.17 9.51
CA ILE A 68 16.57 -19.74 10.86
C ILE A 68 17.26 -18.86 11.91
N GLU A 69 18.11 -17.91 11.49
CA GLU A 69 18.83 -17.01 12.38
C GLU A 69 17.92 -16.13 13.25
N SER A 70 18.50 -15.47 14.25
CA SER A 70 17.77 -14.60 15.17
C SER A 70 17.05 -13.47 14.44
N LEU A 71 15.83 -13.14 14.89
CA LEU A 71 15.11 -11.94 14.43
C LEU A 71 15.90 -10.65 14.68
N LEU A 72 16.79 -10.63 15.68
CA LEU A 72 17.68 -9.49 15.92
C LEU A 72 18.67 -9.26 14.77
N THR A 73 18.97 -10.30 13.98
CA THR A 73 19.79 -10.22 12.77
C THR A 73 18.91 -9.97 11.54
N GLN A 74 17.80 -10.71 11.41
CA GLN A 74 16.96 -10.66 10.20
C GLN A 74 16.16 -9.36 10.04
N ILE A 75 15.64 -8.78 11.14
CA ILE A 75 14.82 -7.55 11.06
C ILE A 75 15.62 -6.36 10.51
N PRO A 76 16.86 -6.09 10.97
CA PRO A 76 17.69 -5.05 10.36
C PRO A 76 17.92 -5.24 8.85
N GLU A 77 18.17 -6.47 8.39
CA GLU A 77 18.36 -6.78 6.97
C GLU A 77 17.07 -6.54 6.16
N ALA A 78 15.93 -6.99 6.69
CA ALA A 78 14.61 -6.72 6.12
C ALA A 78 14.34 -5.21 5.97
N VAL A 79 14.60 -4.44 7.02
CA VAL A 79 14.44 -2.97 7.03
C VAL A 79 15.38 -2.31 6.02
N LYS A 80 16.63 -2.77 5.92
CA LYS A 80 17.60 -2.29 4.94
C LYS A 80 17.09 -2.55 3.52
N ALA A 81 16.63 -3.77 3.21
CA ALA A 81 16.13 -4.13 1.89
C ALA A 81 14.90 -3.30 1.48
N VAL A 82 13.97 -3.04 2.40
CA VAL A 82 12.83 -2.13 2.15
C VAL A 82 13.32 -0.71 1.87
N ARG A 83 14.19 -0.16 2.73
CA ARG A 83 14.72 1.21 2.56
C ARG A 83 15.45 1.39 1.23
N GLU A 84 16.29 0.43 0.85
CA GLU A 84 17.02 0.45 -0.43
C GLU A 84 16.07 0.39 -1.62
N THR A 85 14.98 -0.39 -1.52
CA THR A 85 13.96 -0.46 -2.59
C THR A 85 13.19 0.85 -2.73
N VAL A 86 12.80 1.46 -1.61
CA VAL A 86 11.97 2.68 -1.59
C VAL A 86 12.76 3.93 -1.96
N ALA A 87 14.02 4.05 -1.52
CA ALA A 87 14.78 5.31 -1.61
C ALA A 87 14.96 5.88 -3.03
N ASN A 88 14.83 5.08 -4.07
CA ASN A 88 15.04 5.50 -5.47
C ASN A 88 13.86 5.14 -6.39
N ASN A 89 12.66 4.94 -5.84
CA ASN A 89 11.51 4.51 -6.63
C ASN A 89 10.24 5.25 -6.23
N SER A 90 9.82 6.19 -7.07
CA SER A 90 8.64 7.05 -6.84
C SER A 90 7.32 6.30 -6.78
N VAL A 91 7.29 5.04 -7.21
CA VAL A 91 6.10 4.18 -7.09
C VAL A 91 5.70 3.94 -5.62
N PHE A 92 6.62 4.17 -4.67
CA PHE A 92 6.39 4.03 -3.23
C PHE A 92 6.11 5.36 -2.52
N ASP A 93 6.02 6.50 -3.23
CA ASP A 93 5.87 7.82 -2.61
C ASP A 93 4.51 8.00 -1.89
N ASP A 94 3.49 7.25 -2.30
CA ASP A 94 2.12 7.32 -1.77
C ASP A 94 1.83 6.31 -0.63
N GLY A 95 2.87 5.63 -0.13
CA GLY A 95 2.80 4.67 0.99
C GLY A 95 2.56 3.22 0.57
#